data_AF-A0A1J1DPV4-F1
#
_entry.id   AF-A0A1J1DPV4-F1
#
_cell.length_a   1.000
_cell.length_b   1.000
_cell.length_c   1.000
_cell.angle_alpha   90.00
_cell.angle_beta   90.00
_cell.angle_gamma   90.00
#
_symmetry.space_group_name_H-M   'P 1'
#
loop_
_entity.id
_entity.type
_entity.pdbx_description
1 polymer ?
#
loop_
_entity_poly.entity_id
_entity_poly.type
_entity_poly.pdbx_seq_one_letter_code
_entity_poly.pdbx_strand_id
1 'polypeptide(L)'
;MDHQHSQKPRRILRDVVSNIDRDILRLLVRRHNLITRMYNSKGFLDASEEKFLRASWEAAVSRVSHDPRLSGHLFALMQDAEFLPRPDAHTDDDGEKKATESRPAFNLAPAQKPVRLVMRAPLSCRATRACLMLAAASGAPAHFAPCLMNDPVIDCVKVLNQAGAALTRKDDGVSAREAAPLGVPDRTLHVGDSAWNLYMLLGHYLGRPSRAKFTGEISLKLADLSAVRRFLSVMNARLVHVIPKSSGLPIRLECTGILPEIVALPADVPSELGEGILLAAPLYAAPFVLDLVRHPQRQLMLDRTLPLLLAAGADIAVEGSRVSVAPGPLRPPGQSALPMEPELALFLLALPLALAGEVRLEGRWSQQPQALAGLRLLESFGLDLLRMEDAICARPAARAVNVRLAELPRDFPSEWTPLPVALAACAALQNGKAALPALPPEADPAIATEMLSFLNAVGLETADGGNLCKKTQLALTPWNTPTPLWALALALAACVRPHIKLGNPGIVTDLYPAFWALYNALPAPAAKAAGARPAADERVRRRVTTDIAAHIPKPDDERIE
;
A
#
# COMPACT_ATOMS: atom_id res chain seq x y z
N MET A 1 28.51 56.44 -36.42
CA MET A 1 27.47 55.92 -35.51
C MET A 1 27.22 54.47 -35.91
N ASP A 2 27.97 53.54 -35.34
CA ASP A 2 27.80 52.11 -35.61
C ASP A 2 27.04 51.47 -34.46
N HIS A 3 25.81 51.05 -34.74
CA HIS A 3 24.99 50.27 -33.83
C HIS A 3 25.52 48.84 -33.75
N GLN A 4 26.26 48.54 -32.69
CA GLN A 4 26.49 47.18 -32.23
C GLN A 4 25.14 46.51 -31.89
N HIS A 5 24.65 45.67 -32.79
CA HIS A 5 23.62 44.69 -32.47
C HIS A 5 24.20 43.67 -31.48
N SER A 6 23.90 43.86 -30.21
CA SER A 6 24.10 42.84 -29.17
C SER A 6 23.23 41.63 -29.47
N GLN A 7 23.80 40.62 -30.12
CA GLN A 7 23.18 39.30 -30.25
C GLN A 7 23.12 38.66 -28.85
N LYS A 8 21.95 38.70 -28.22
CA LYS A 8 21.68 37.91 -27.01
C LYS A 8 21.98 36.43 -27.33
N PRO A 9 22.75 35.72 -26.48
CA PRO A 9 23.01 34.30 -26.71
C PRO A 9 21.69 33.55 -26.74
N ARG A 10 21.44 32.80 -27.83
CA ARG A 10 20.27 31.92 -27.96
C ARG A 10 20.30 30.95 -26.78
N ARG A 11 19.30 31.04 -25.90
CA ARG A 11 19.13 30.07 -24.81
C ARG A 11 19.09 28.66 -25.40
N ILE A 12 19.88 27.76 -24.82
CA ILE A 12 19.91 26.37 -25.25
C ILE A 12 18.50 25.81 -25.04
N LEU A 13 17.92 25.13 -26.04
CA LEU A 13 16.54 24.65 -26.00
C LEU A 13 16.23 23.85 -24.72
N ARG A 14 17.20 23.07 -24.21
CA ARG A 14 17.09 22.34 -22.93
C ARG A 14 16.76 23.26 -21.74
N ASP A 15 17.33 24.46 -21.71
CA ASP A 15 17.10 25.43 -20.63
C ASP A 15 15.71 26.07 -20.79
N VAL A 16 15.24 26.26 -22.03
CA VAL A 16 13.89 26.75 -22.31
C VAL A 16 12.86 25.73 -21.85
N VAL A 17 13.02 24.45 -22.20
CA VAL A 17 12.15 23.36 -21.72
C VAL A 17 12.16 23.28 -20.20
N SER A 18 13.34 23.29 -19.58
CA SER A 18 13.47 23.29 -18.12
C SER A 18 12.76 24.46 -17.43
N ASN A 19 12.70 25.63 -18.08
CA ASN A 19 11.95 26.77 -17.57
C ASN A 19 10.44 26.57 -17.71
N ILE A 20 9.98 26.00 -18.84
CA ILE A 20 8.58 25.64 -19.04
C ILE A 20 8.13 24.63 -17.98
N ASP A 21 8.93 23.61 -17.68
CA ASP A 21 8.61 22.61 -16.64
C ASP A 21 8.41 23.25 -15.27
N ARG A 22 9.26 24.23 -14.91
CA ARG A 22 9.11 25.00 -13.67
C ARG A 22 7.82 25.81 -13.65
N ASP A 23 7.42 26.39 -14.78
CA ASP A 23 6.18 27.15 -14.89
C ASP A 23 4.94 26.24 -14.85
N ILE A 24 5.00 25.05 -15.47
CA ILE A 24 3.97 24.02 -15.34
C ILE A 24 3.79 23.63 -13.86
N LEU A 25 4.88 23.34 -13.14
CA LEU A 25 4.81 23.01 -11.71
C LEU A 25 4.19 24.14 -10.88
N ARG A 26 4.55 25.41 -11.16
CA ARG A 26 3.95 26.57 -10.49
C ARG A 26 2.44 26.67 -10.76
N LEU A 27 2.00 26.41 -11.99
CA LEU A 27 0.59 26.41 -12.35
C LEU A 27 -0.17 25.28 -11.67
N LEU A 28 0.40 24.08 -11.59
CA LEU A 28 -0.18 22.94 -10.89
C LEU A 28 -0.35 23.23 -9.39
N VAL A 29 0.69 23.75 -8.73
CA VAL A 29 0.60 24.17 -7.32
C VAL A 29 -0.46 25.27 -7.13
N ARG A 30 -0.54 26.25 -8.05
CA ARG A 30 -1.57 27.29 -7.99
C ARG A 30 -2.97 26.70 -8.12
N ARG A 31 -3.19 25.77 -9.05
CA ARG A 31 -4.46 25.05 -9.24
C ARG A 31 -4.86 24.30 -7.97
N HIS A 32 -3.95 23.49 -7.42
CA HIS A 32 -4.18 22.72 -6.20
C HIS A 32 -4.61 23.62 -5.03
N ASN A 33 -3.92 24.75 -4.83
CA ASN A 33 -4.25 25.72 -3.79
C ASN A 33 -5.65 26.36 -3.99
N LEU A 34 -6.07 26.61 -5.23
CA LEU A 34 -7.42 27.14 -5.51
C LEU A 34 -8.49 26.09 -5.20
N ILE A 35 -8.26 24.83 -5.58
CA ILE A 35 -9.18 23.72 -5.29
C ILE A 35 -9.31 23.50 -3.79
N THR A 36 -8.20 23.55 -3.05
CA THR A 36 -8.21 23.42 -1.58
C THR A 36 -9.06 24.51 -0.92
N ARG A 37 -9.12 25.72 -1.49
CA ARG A 37 -10.00 26.81 -1.02
C ARG A 37 -11.47 26.61 -1.36
N MET A 38 -11.77 25.78 -2.35
CA MET A 38 -13.14 25.41 -2.72
C MET A 38 -13.68 24.27 -1.84
N TYR A 39 -12.82 23.58 -1.07
CA TYR A 39 -13.28 22.51 -0.20
C TYR A 39 -14.29 23.02 0.83
N ASN A 40 -15.33 22.22 1.03
CA ASN A 40 -16.33 22.47 2.05
C ASN A 40 -15.76 22.30 3.47
N SER A 41 -16.57 22.55 4.50
CA SER A 41 -16.18 22.40 5.91
C SER A 41 -15.74 20.99 6.31
N LYS A 42 -16.03 19.98 5.48
CA LYS A 42 -15.60 18.58 5.68
C LYS A 42 -14.30 18.25 4.93
N GLY A 43 -13.69 19.22 4.25
CA GLY A 43 -12.40 19.06 3.58
C GLY A 43 -12.45 18.39 2.21
N PHE A 44 -13.61 18.39 1.54
CA PHE A 44 -13.76 17.82 0.20
C PHE A 44 -14.41 18.80 -0.77
N LEU A 45 -14.10 18.64 -2.06
CA LEU A 45 -14.77 19.37 -3.14
C LEU A 45 -16.20 18.86 -3.31
N ASP A 46 -17.16 19.76 -3.58
CA ASP A 46 -18.52 19.31 -3.85
C ASP A 46 -18.60 18.55 -5.19
N ALA A 47 -19.47 17.55 -5.27
CA ALA A 47 -19.60 16.71 -6.46
C ALA A 47 -20.04 17.51 -7.70
N SER A 48 -20.83 18.58 -7.51
CA SER A 48 -21.24 19.45 -8.61
C SER A 48 -20.08 20.28 -9.14
N GLU A 49 -19.22 20.80 -8.26
CA GLU A 49 -18.03 21.56 -8.61
C GLU A 49 -16.99 20.69 -9.32
N GLU A 50 -16.75 19.47 -8.82
CA GLU A 50 -15.84 18.53 -9.46
C GLU A 50 -16.32 18.19 -10.88
N LYS A 51 -17.62 17.93 -11.04
CA LYS A 51 -18.22 17.67 -12.36
C LYS A 51 -18.06 18.86 -13.30
N PHE A 52 -18.23 20.10 -12.80
CA PHE A 52 -18.03 21.31 -13.58
C PHE A 52 -16.56 21.47 -14.02
N LEU A 53 -15.61 21.33 -13.09
CA LEU A 53 -14.18 21.42 -13.39
C LEU A 53 -13.75 20.37 -14.42
N ARG A 54 -14.28 19.16 -14.30
CA ARG A 54 -14.02 18.08 -15.27
C ARG A 54 -14.58 18.40 -16.65
N ALA A 55 -15.83 18.83 -16.75
CA ALA A 55 -16.44 19.19 -18.03
C ALA A 55 -15.71 20.36 -18.71
N SER A 56 -15.31 21.36 -17.93
CA SER A 56 -14.50 22.49 -18.41
C SER A 56 -13.14 22.04 -18.93
N TRP A 57 -12.46 21.14 -18.21
CA TRP A 57 -11.19 20.54 -18.64
C TRP A 57 -11.35 19.74 -19.95
N GLU A 58 -12.35 18.86 -20.04
CA GLU A 58 -12.59 18.04 -21.23
C GLU A 58 -12.86 18.91 -22.46
N ALA A 59 -13.63 20.01 -22.32
CA ALA A 59 -13.89 20.96 -23.40
C ALA A 59 -12.66 21.77 -23.84
N ALA A 60 -11.72 22.04 -22.93
CA ALA A 60 -10.47 22.71 -23.25
C ALA A 60 -9.49 21.76 -23.95
N VAL A 61 -9.33 20.54 -23.43
CA VAL A 61 -8.38 19.56 -23.96
C VAL A 61 -8.80 19.03 -25.33
N SER A 62 -10.10 18.93 -25.62
CA SER A 62 -10.58 18.48 -26.93
C SER A 62 -10.10 19.35 -28.11
N ARG A 63 -9.58 20.56 -27.84
CA ARG A 63 -9.00 21.46 -28.85
C ARG A 63 -7.53 21.17 -29.16
N VAL A 64 -6.84 20.44 -28.29
CA VAL A 64 -5.38 20.21 -28.36
C VAL A 64 -4.99 18.74 -28.33
N SER A 65 -5.89 17.85 -27.92
CA SER A 65 -5.68 16.40 -27.92
C SER A 65 -6.97 15.66 -28.29
N HIS A 66 -6.80 14.60 -29.08
CA HIS A 66 -7.86 13.66 -29.43
C HIS A 66 -7.82 12.37 -28.60
N ASP A 67 -6.94 12.28 -27.58
CA ASP A 67 -6.87 11.15 -26.68
C ASP A 67 -7.69 11.39 -25.39
N PRO A 68 -8.93 10.88 -25.30
CA PRO A 68 -9.76 11.04 -24.12
C PRO A 68 -9.25 10.25 -22.91
N ARG A 69 -8.44 9.19 -23.11
CA ARG A 69 -7.90 8.39 -22.02
C ARG A 69 -6.77 9.14 -21.33
N LEU A 70 -5.77 9.57 -22.11
CA LEU A 70 -4.64 10.32 -21.57
C LEU A 70 -5.07 11.62 -20.89
N SER A 71 -5.99 12.36 -21.51
CA SER A 71 -6.52 13.61 -20.95
C SER A 71 -7.33 13.40 -19.68
N GLY A 72 -8.08 12.29 -19.59
CA GLY A 72 -8.77 11.87 -18.37
C GLY A 72 -7.81 11.46 -17.25
N HIS A 73 -6.75 10.71 -17.59
CA HIS A 73 -5.70 10.33 -16.64
C HIS A 73 -4.95 11.55 -16.11
N LEU A 74 -4.58 12.48 -17.00
CA LEU A 74 -3.93 13.73 -16.59
C LEU A 74 -4.82 14.55 -15.65
N PHE A 75 -6.13 14.61 -15.89
CA PHE A 75 -7.06 15.26 -14.94
C PHE A 75 -7.03 14.61 -13.56
N ALA A 76 -7.13 13.27 -13.52
CA ALA A 76 -7.10 12.53 -12.25
C ALA A 76 -5.77 12.77 -11.50
N LEU A 77 -4.64 12.68 -12.21
CA LEU A 77 -3.32 12.95 -11.64
C LEU A 77 -3.19 14.37 -11.10
N MET A 78 -3.63 15.40 -11.85
CA MET A 78 -3.58 16.79 -11.37
C MET A 78 -4.53 17.08 -10.21
N GLN A 79 -5.61 16.29 -10.08
CA GLN A 79 -6.60 16.44 -9.02
C GLN A 79 -6.12 15.82 -7.71
N ASP A 80 -5.52 14.63 -7.79
CA ASP A 80 -5.06 13.87 -6.63
C ASP A 80 -3.57 14.12 -6.29
N ALA A 81 -2.84 14.89 -7.10
CA ALA A 81 -1.46 15.26 -6.81
C ALA A 81 -1.33 16.01 -5.48
N GLU A 82 -0.50 15.47 -4.59
CA GLU A 82 -0.09 16.13 -3.36
C GLU A 82 1.08 17.06 -3.61
N PHE A 83 1.00 18.27 -3.07
CA PHE A 83 2.07 19.25 -3.12
C PHE A 83 2.53 19.60 -1.70
N LEU A 84 3.82 19.93 -1.59
CA LEU A 84 4.36 20.43 -0.33
C LEU A 84 3.60 21.70 0.10
N PRO A 85 3.25 21.84 1.39
CA PRO A 85 2.71 23.08 1.92
C PRO A 85 3.63 24.25 1.59
N ARG A 86 3.07 25.44 1.43
CA ARG A 86 3.91 26.64 1.31
C ARG A 86 4.74 26.75 2.61
N PRO A 87 6.06 27.01 2.51
CA PRO A 87 6.80 27.38 3.70
C PRO A 87 6.15 28.62 4.32
N ASP A 88 5.90 28.57 5.62
CA ASP A 88 5.41 29.74 6.34
C ASP A 88 6.45 30.84 6.19
N ALA A 89 6.04 31.95 5.56
CA ALA A 89 6.86 33.14 5.46
C ALA A 89 6.92 33.78 6.85
N HIS A 90 7.88 33.37 7.67
CA HIS A 90 8.30 34.19 8.80
C HIS A 90 8.98 35.44 8.22
N THR A 91 8.39 36.60 8.50
CA THR A 91 9.03 37.89 8.28
C THR A 91 10.07 38.08 9.38
N ASP A 92 11.35 38.04 9.01
CA ASP A 92 12.39 38.64 9.84
C ASP A 92 12.23 40.18 9.83
N ASP A 93 12.73 40.84 10.89
CA ASP A 93 12.59 42.28 11.19
C ASP A 93 13.12 43.22 10.08
N ASP A 94 13.82 42.69 9.08
CA ASP A 94 14.43 43.43 7.96
C ASP A 94 13.62 43.35 6.63
N GLY A 95 12.40 42.81 6.64
CA GLY A 95 11.50 42.89 5.48
C GLY A 95 11.88 42.05 4.25
N GLU A 96 12.97 41.27 4.30
CA GLU A 96 13.29 40.27 3.29
C GLU A 96 12.49 38.98 3.51
N LYS A 97 11.59 38.65 2.58
CA LYS A 97 10.95 37.33 2.50
C LYS A 97 11.97 36.29 2.04
N LYS A 98 12.83 35.80 2.94
CA LYS A 98 13.54 34.54 2.69
C LYS A 98 12.54 33.41 2.86
N ALA A 99 12.39 32.61 1.80
CA ALA A 99 11.68 31.35 1.89
C ALA A 99 12.46 30.44 2.83
N THR A 100 12.05 30.37 4.10
CA THR A 100 12.51 29.36 5.05
C THR A 100 12.30 27.99 4.40
N GLU A 101 13.36 27.19 4.37
CA GLU A 101 13.38 25.91 3.67
C GLU A 101 12.18 25.05 4.07
N SER A 102 11.55 24.47 3.03
CA SER A 102 10.67 23.31 3.09
C SER A 102 10.99 22.40 4.27
N ARG A 103 9.95 21.83 4.93
CA ARG A 103 10.03 20.78 5.97
C ARG A 103 11.38 20.04 5.90
N PRO A 104 12.22 20.08 6.96
CA PRO A 104 13.54 19.48 6.91
C PRO A 104 13.37 17.99 6.59
N ALA A 105 14.02 17.53 5.54
CA ALA A 105 13.98 16.14 5.14
C ALA A 105 14.30 15.22 6.32
N PHE A 106 13.61 14.07 6.36
CA PHE A 106 13.75 13.12 7.42
C PHE A 106 15.17 12.53 7.41
N ASN A 107 15.93 12.83 8.47
CA ASN A 107 17.33 12.47 8.57
C ASN A 107 17.49 11.05 9.12
N LEU A 108 17.94 10.12 8.28
CA LEU A 108 18.18 8.74 8.67
C LEU A 108 19.56 8.63 9.34
N ALA A 109 19.57 8.63 10.67
CA ALA A 109 20.79 8.49 11.47
C ALA A 109 20.56 7.53 12.66
N PRO A 110 20.38 6.23 12.40
CA PRO A 110 20.20 5.23 13.46
C PRO A 110 21.49 5.09 14.28
N ALA A 111 21.35 4.63 15.52
CA ALA A 111 22.50 4.38 16.38
C ALA A 111 23.42 3.29 15.79
N GLN A 112 24.71 3.59 15.67
CA GLN A 112 25.74 2.70 15.15
C GLN A 112 26.19 1.70 16.23
N LYS A 113 25.30 0.80 16.63
CA LYS A 113 25.52 -0.22 17.66
C LYS A 113 24.96 -1.58 17.20
N PRO A 114 25.52 -2.72 17.67
CA PRO A 114 24.98 -4.04 17.40
C PRO A 114 23.48 -4.10 17.70
N VAL A 115 22.69 -4.55 16.72
CA VAL A 115 21.24 -4.64 16.86
C VAL A 115 20.88 -5.74 17.88
N ARG A 116 19.85 -5.49 18.68
CA ARG A 116 19.25 -6.48 19.58
C ARG A 116 17.74 -6.30 19.54
N LEU A 117 17.15 -6.66 18.39
CA LEU A 117 15.73 -6.54 18.15
C LEU A 117 15.02 -7.83 18.55
N VAL A 118 14.10 -7.75 19.51
CA VAL A 118 13.16 -8.84 19.80
C VAL A 118 11.76 -8.26 19.71
N MET A 119 10.95 -8.76 18.79
CA MET A 119 9.57 -8.32 18.67
C MET A 119 8.66 -9.40 18.08
N ARG A 120 7.38 -9.33 18.42
CA ARG A 120 6.34 -10.05 17.69
C ARG A 120 6.14 -9.40 16.33
N ALA A 121 6.36 -10.16 15.27
CA ALA A 121 6.23 -9.66 13.92
C ALA A 121 4.74 -9.43 13.57
N PRO A 122 4.40 -8.33 12.89
CA PRO A 122 3.05 -8.12 12.41
C PRO A 122 2.60 -9.25 11.47
N LEU A 123 1.34 -9.65 11.58
CA LEU A 123 0.68 -10.58 10.67
C LEU A 123 0.70 -10.04 9.23
N SER A 124 0.78 -10.95 8.26
CA SER A 124 0.77 -10.59 6.84
C SER A 124 -0.48 -9.77 6.49
N CYS A 125 -0.27 -8.65 5.79
CA CYS A 125 -1.33 -7.75 5.31
C CYS A 125 -2.36 -8.52 4.48
N ARG A 126 -1.87 -9.38 3.58
CA ARG A 126 -2.72 -10.12 2.67
C ARG A 126 -3.56 -11.16 3.41
N ALA A 127 -2.92 -12.01 4.21
CA ALA A 127 -3.61 -13.02 5.00
C ALA A 127 -4.61 -12.39 5.99
N THR A 128 -4.24 -11.28 6.64
CA THR A 128 -5.13 -10.53 7.54
C THR A 128 -6.40 -10.08 6.84
N ARG A 129 -6.28 -9.46 5.66
CA ARG A 129 -7.46 -8.98 4.90
C ARG A 129 -8.35 -10.12 4.39
N ALA A 130 -7.77 -11.24 3.94
CA ALA A 130 -8.55 -12.43 3.61
C ALA A 130 -9.31 -12.96 4.85
N CYS A 131 -8.68 -13.02 6.01
CA CYS A 131 -9.34 -13.46 7.23
C CYS A 131 -10.40 -12.47 7.73
N LEU A 132 -10.20 -11.16 7.55
CA LEU A 132 -11.22 -10.15 7.80
C LEU A 132 -12.43 -10.32 6.87
N MET A 133 -12.18 -10.62 5.60
CA MET A 133 -13.24 -10.94 4.64
C MET A 133 -14.01 -12.19 5.07
N LEU A 134 -13.31 -13.28 5.42
CA LEU A 134 -13.93 -14.52 5.91
C LEU A 134 -14.73 -14.30 7.20
N ALA A 135 -14.19 -13.54 8.16
CA ALA A 135 -14.87 -13.20 9.41
C ALA A 135 -16.14 -12.37 9.13
N ALA A 136 -16.04 -11.34 8.28
CA ALA A 136 -17.18 -10.52 7.90
C ALA A 136 -18.26 -11.35 7.16
N ALA A 137 -17.83 -12.16 6.20
CA ALA A 137 -18.73 -12.88 5.31
C ALA A 137 -19.41 -14.08 6.00
N SER A 138 -18.78 -14.67 7.02
CA SER A 138 -19.39 -15.69 7.90
C SER A 138 -20.13 -15.11 9.11
N GLY A 139 -19.88 -13.84 9.47
CA GLY A 139 -20.39 -13.24 10.71
C GLY A 139 -19.68 -13.74 11.99
N ALA A 140 -18.59 -14.50 11.84
CA ALA A 140 -17.90 -15.13 12.96
C ALA A 140 -16.97 -14.15 13.70
N PRO A 141 -16.85 -14.29 15.04
CA PRO A 141 -15.92 -13.49 15.82
C PRO A 141 -14.47 -13.87 15.52
N ALA A 142 -13.58 -12.87 15.50
CA ALA A 142 -12.15 -13.07 15.29
C ALA A 142 -11.33 -11.91 15.85
N HIS A 143 -10.05 -12.16 16.14
CA HIS A 143 -9.11 -11.13 16.54
C HIS A 143 -7.75 -11.36 15.88
N PHE A 144 -7.20 -10.31 15.28
CA PHE A 144 -5.93 -10.33 14.57
C PHE A 144 -5.03 -9.20 15.06
N ALA A 145 -4.03 -9.51 15.90
CA ALA A 145 -3.09 -8.53 16.44
C ALA A 145 -1.76 -9.16 16.94
N PRO A 146 -0.56 -8.63 16.64
CA PRO A 146 -0.35 -7.39 15.93
C PRO A 146 -0.50 -7.57 14.42
N CYS A 147 -1.18 -6.66 13.73
CA CYS A 147 -1.14 -6.59 12.27
C CYS A 147 -0.54 -5.26 11.82
N LEU A 148 -0.23 -5.12 10.53
CA LEU A 148 0.45 -3.93 10.02
C LEU A 148 -0.32 -2.63 10.23
N MET A 149 -1.66 -2.69 10.32
CA MET A 149 -2.54 -1.53 10.44
C MET A 149 -2.23 -0.42 9.41
N ASN A 150 -1.83 -0.83 8.21
CA ASN A 150 -1.56 0.03 7.07
C ASN A 150 -2.82 0.35 6.26
N ASP A 151 -2.70 1.25 5.27
CA ASP A 151 -3.83 1.74 4.48
C ASP A 151 -4.66 0.63 3.82
N PRO A 152 -4.08 -0.41 3.19
CA PRO A 152 -4.87 -1.52 2.66
C PRO A 152 -5.74 -2.24 3.70
N VAL A 153 -5.23 -2.49 4.91
CA VAL A 153 -5.99 -3.14 6.01
C VAL A 153 -7.07 -2.19 6.53
N ILE A 154 -6.71 -0.92 6.71
CA ILE A 154 -7.60 0.16 7.09
C ILE A 154 -8.78 0.23 6.11
N ASP A 155 -8.52 0.35 4.82
CA ASP A 155 -9.56 0.49 3.81
C ASP A 155 -10.39 -0.77 3.66
N CYS A 156 -9.79 -1.96 3.85
CA CYS A 156 -10.52 -3.21 3.96
C CYS A 156 -11.54 -3.17 5.10
N VAL A 157 -11.14 -2.73 6.31
CA VAL A 157 -12.06 -2.59 7.44
C VAL A 157 -13.17 -1.56 7.16
N LYS A 158 -12.82 -0.40 6.58
CA LYS A 158 -13.81 0.64 6.23
C LYS A 158 -14.83 0.08 5.25
N VAL A 159 -14.39 -0.54 4.16
CA VAL A 159 -15.29 -0.99 3.11
C VAL A 159 -16.14 -2.18 3.54
N LEU A 160 -15.60 -3.09 4.35
CA LEU A 160 -16.38 -4.19 4.93
C LEU A 160 -17.43 -3.67 5.90
N ASN A 161 -17.12 -2.68 6.74
CA ASN A 161 -18.12 -2.02 7.58
C ASN A 161 -19.16 -1.25 6.73
N GLN A 162 -18.73 -0.60 5.65
CA GLN A 162 -19.63 -0.06 4.63
C GLN A 162 -20.37 -1.16 3.85
N ALA A 163 -20.07 -2.45 4.00
CA ALA A 163 -20.87 -3.54 3.44
C ALA A 163 -21.78 -4.20 4.50
N GLY A 164 -21.65 -3.79 5.77
CA GLY A 164 -22.46 -4.29 6.90
C GLY A 164 -21.71 -5.16 7.90
N ALA A 165 -20.39 -5.29 7.76
CA ALA A 165 -19.56 -6.03 8.71
C ALA A 165 -19.52 -5.35 10.09
N ALA A 166 -19.06 -6.13 11.07
CA ALA A 166 -18.95 -5.71 12.46
C ALA A 166 -17.49 -5.69 12.93
N LEU A 167 -16.65 -4.93 12.23
CA LEU A 167 -15.22 -4.86 12.48
C LEU A 167 -14.87 -3.60 13.28
N THR A 168 -14.05 -3.77 14.32
CA THR A 168 -13.54 -2.70 15.17
C THR A 168 -12.02 -2.67 15.12
N ARG A 169 -11.47 -1.49 14.86
CA ARG A 169 -10.01 -1.27 14.92
C ARG A 169 -9.59 -1.05 16.36
N LYS A 170 -8.45 -1.64 16.72
CA LYS A 170 -7.70 -1.40 17.96
C LYS A 170 -6.32 -0.85 17.61
N ASP A 171 -5.55 -0.44 18.60
CA ASP A 171 -4.24 0.20 18.39
C ASP A 171 -3.24 -0.70 17.64
N ASP A 172 -3.29 -2.02 17.84
CA ASP A 172 -2.37 -3.00 17.27
C ASP A 172 -3.03 -4.01 16.32
N GLY A 173 -4.33 -3.88 16.06
CA GLY A 173 -5.01 -4.87 15.23
C GLY A 173 -6.51 -4.64 15.03
N VAL A 174 -7.19 -5.72 14.63
CA VAL A 174 -8.61 -5.67 14.28
C VAL A 174 -9.37 -6.77 15.02
N SER A 175 -10.58 -6.46 15.47
CA SER A 175 -11.50 -7.42 16.09
C SER A 175 -12.81 -7.46 15.29
N ALA A 176 -13.26 -8.65 14.94
CA ALA A 176 -14.60 -8.93 14.45
C ALA A 176 -15.45 -9.43 15.62
N ARG A 177 -16.62 -8.80 15.83
CA ARG A 177 -17.63 -9.35 16.76
C ARG A 177 -18.56 -10.29 15.99
N GLU A 178 -19.18 -11.20 16.72
CA GLU A 178 -20.26 -12.01 16.16
C GLU A 178 -21.39 -11.10 15.65
N ALA A 179 -21.82 -11.35 14.42
CA ALA A 179 -22.82 -10.55 13.72
C ALA A 179 -23.49 -11.36 12.60
N ALA A 180 -24.50 -10.77 11.95
CA ALA A 180 -25.05 -11.35 10.74
C ALA A 180 -23.97 -11.45 9.64
N PRO A 181 -23.96 -12.53 8.84
CA PRO A 181 -23.11 -12.65 7.65
C PRO A 181 -23.22 -11.42 6.74
N LEU A 182 -22.10 -11.06 6.11
CA LEU A 182 -22.03 -9.89 5.24
C LEU A 182 -23.10 -9.94 4.13
N GLY A 183 -23.87 -8.86 4.03
CA GLY A 183 -24.84 -8.66 2.97
C GLY A 183 -24.19 -8.18 1.66
N VAL A 184 -25.05 -7.77 0.72
CA VAL A 184 -24.68 -7.16 -0.57
C VAL A 184 -25.48 -5.86 -0.78
N PRO A 185 -25.26 -4.83 0.06
CA PRO A 185 -26.11 -3.64 0.06
C PRO A 185 -26.04 -2.85 -1.25
N ASP A 186 -27.20 -2.38 -1.73
CA ASP A 186 -27.29 -1.46 -2.88
C ASP A 186 -26.91 -0.03 -2.47
N ARG A 187 -25.61 0.22 -2.38
CA ARG A 187 -25.04 1.53 -2.06
C ARG A 187 -23.70 1.76 -2.72
N THR A 188 -23.16 2.96 -2.50
CA THR A 188 -21.80 3.31 -2.91
C THR A 188 -20.81 2.83 -1.85
N LEU A 189 -19.83 2.04 -2.27
CA LEU A 189 -18.72 1.54 -1.46
C LEU A 189 -17.42 2.20 -1.89
N HIS A 190 -16.66 2.72 -0.93
CA HIS A 190 -15.33 3.26 -1.15
C HIS A 190 -14.28 2.25 -0.73
N VAL A 191 -13.51 1.73 -1.68
CA VAL A 191 -12.59 0.59 -1.48
C VAL A 191 -11.16 1.02 -1.09
N GLY A 192 -10.88 2.32 -1.02
CA GLY A 192 -9.53 2.88 -0.87
C GLY A 192 -8.76 2.81 -2.19
N ASP A 193 -7.43 2.63 -2.11
CA ASP A 193 -6.55 2.47 -3.28
C ASP A 193 -6.14 1.00 -3.57
N SER A 194 -6.82 0.02 -2.96
CA SER A 194 -6.44 -1.39 -3.11
C SER A 194 -7.33 -2.15 -4.10
N ALA A 195 -6.74 -2.57 -5.24
CA ALA A 195 -7.41 -3.39 -6.25
C ALA A 195 -7.93 -4.71 -5.68
N TRP A 196 -7.17 -5.33 -4.78
CA TRP A 196 -7.60 -6.59 -4.18
C TRP A 196 -8.78 -6.42 -3.21
N ASN A 197 -8.89 -5.28 -2.49
CA ASN A 197 -10.10 -4.98 -1.71
C ASN A 197 -11.34 -4.89 -2.61
N LEU A 198 -11.22 -4.25 -3.77
CA LEU A 198 -12.26 -4.23 -4.79
C LEU A 198 -12.61 -5.66 -5.24
N TYR A 199 -11.61 -6.46 -5.61
CA TYR A 199 -11.81 -7.80 -6.16
C TYR A 199 -12.42 -8.81 -5.17
N MET A 200 -12.06 -8.75 -3.88
CA MET A 200 -12.74 -9.54 -2.84
C MET A 200 -14.24 -9.21 -2.77
N LEU A 201 -14.60 -7.92 -2.88
CA LEU A 201 -16.00 -7.50 -2.90
C LEU A 201 -16.70 -7.89 -4.20
N LEU A 202 -16.05 -7.78 -5.36
CA LEU A 202 -16.62 -8.27 -6.62
C LEU A 202 -16.94 -9.77 -6.50
N GLY A 203 -15.98 -10.58 -6.00
CA GLY A 203 -16.18 -12.01 -5.74
C GLY A 203 -17.38 -12.28 -4.82
N HIS A 204 -17.52 -11.53 -3.72
CA HIS A 204 -18.64 -11.65 -2.79
C HIS A 204 -20.00 -11.32 -3.42
N TYR A 205 -20.07 -10.24 -4.20
CA TYR A 205 -21.32 -9.77 -4.80
C TYR A 205 -21.84 -10.70 -5.91
N LEU A 206 -20.95 -11.44 -6.57
CA LEU A 206 -21.30 -12.34 -7.68
C LEU A 206 -22.30 -13.44 -7.30
N GLY A 207 -22.21 -13.98 -6.08
CA GLY A 207 -23.01 -15.14 -5.66
C GLY A 207 -24.47 -14.84 -5.36
N ARG A 208 -24.92 -13.59 -5.47
CA ARG A 208 -26.28 -13.16 -5.08
C ARG A 208 -26.80 -12.06 -6.01
N PRO A 209 -28.13 -11.95 -6.22
CA PRO A 209 -28.70 -10.81 -6.90
C PRO A 209 -28.31 -9.53 -6.14
N SER A 210 -27.58 -8.64 -6.80
CA SER A 210 -26.99 -7.49 -6.13
C SER A 210 -26.72 -6.33 -7.08
N ARG A 211 -26.64 -5.13 -6.51
CA ARG A 211 -26.21 -3.91 -7.19
C ARG A 211 -25.32 -3.13 -6.24
N ALA A 212 -24.28 -2.50 -6.75
CA ALA A 212 -23.45 -1.59 -5.97
C ALA A 212 -22.68 -0.63 -6.87
N LYS A 213 -22.29 0.52 -6.33
CA LYS A 213 -21.32 1.42 -6.95
C LYS A 213 -20.00 1.34 -6.20
N PHE A 214 -18.89 1.13 -6.90
CA PHE A 214 -17.56 1.14 -6.31
C PHE A 214 -16.81 2.41 -6.71
N THR A 215 -16.22 3.05 -5.71
CA THR A 215 -15.33 4.23 -5.83
C THR A 215 -14.01 3.93 -5.14
N GLY A 216 -12.96 4.64 -5.49
CA GLY A 216 -11.63 4.44 -4.91
C GLY A 216 -10.70 5.60 -5.25
N GLU A 217 -9.44 5.42 -4.90
CA GLU A 217 -8.39 6.45 -5.05
C GLU A 217 -7.64 6.33 -6.39
N ILE A 218 -6.54 7.06 -6.51
CA ILE A 218 -5.91 7.40 -7.79
C ILE A 218 -5.49 6.16 -8.59
N SER A 219 -4.90 5.15 -7.95
CA SER A 219 -4.43 3.94 -8.64
C SER A 219 -5.61 3.17 -9.25
N LEU A 220 -6.76 3.14 -8.56
CA LEU A 220 -7.98 2.51 -9.09
C LEU A 220 -8.73 3.38 -10.11
N LYS A 221 -8.62 4.71 -10.05
CA LYS A 221 -9.11 5.61 -11.10
C LYS A 221 -8.33 5.42 -12.41
N LEU A 222 -7.04 5.15 -12.31
CA LEU A 222 -6.12 4.95 -13.44
C LEU A 222 -6.04 3.50 -13.93
N ALA A 223 -6.54 2.54 -13.16
CA ALA A 223 -6.54 1.13 -13.53
C ALA A 223 -7.31 0.83 -14.83
N ASP A 224 -6.96 -0.28 -15.50
CA ASP A 224 -7.74 -0.83 -16.60
C ASP A 224 -8.54 -2.05 -16.14
N LEU A 225 -9.84 -1.86 -15.91
CA LEU A 225 -10.78 -2.92 -15.54
C LEU A 225 -11.45 -3.58 -16.75
N SER A 226 -10.96 -3.36 -17.97
CA SER A 226 -11.59 -3.89 -19.19
C SER A 226 -11.61 -5.42 -19.22
N ALA A 227 -10.53 -6.08 -18.80
CA ALA A 227 -10.46 -7.54 -18.70
C ALA A 227 -11.44 -8.08 -17.64
N VAL A 228 -11.44 -7.46 -16.46
CA VAL A 228 -12.40 -7.74 -15.38
C VAL A 228 -13.83 -7.60 -15.89
N ARG A 229 -14.17 -6.50 -16.56
CA ARG A 229 -15.51 -6.26 -17.12
C ARG A 229 -15.94 -7.37 -18.07
N ARG A 230 -15.07 -7.79 -19.00
CA ARG A 230 -15.38 -8.87 -19.95
C ARG A 230 -15.62 -10.19 -19.22
N PHE A 231 -14.79 -10.50 -18.24
CA PHE A 231 -14.88 -11.74 -17.48
C PHE A 231 -16.14 -11.78 -16.59
N LEU A 232 -16.48 -10.67 -15.92
CA LEU A 232 -17.70 -10.61 -15.11
C LEU A 232 -18.98 -10.82 -15.95
N SER A 233 -18.99 -10.41 -17.22
CA SER A 233 -20.12 -10.72 -18.13
C SER A 233 -20.31 -12.22 -18.32
N VAL A 234 -19.23 -13.00 -18.37
CA VAL A 234 -19.29 -14.48 -18.43
C VAL A 234 -19.85 -15.06 -17.13
N MET A 235 -19.60 -14.37 -16.01
CA MET A 235 -20.15 -14.68 -14.68
C MET A 235 -21.57 -14.12 -14.46
N ASN A 236 -22.30 -13.79 -15.53
CA ASN A 236 -23.65 -13.21 -15.50
C ASN A 236 -23.76 -11.94 -14.62
N ALA A 237 -22.70 -11.12 -14.63
CA ALA A 237 -22.65 -9.84 -13.95
C ALA A 237 -22.24 -8.73 -14.92
N ARG A 238 -22.84 -7.55 -14.75
CA ARG A 238 -22.60 -6.38 -15.58
C ARG A 238 -21.81 -5.35 -14.80
N LEU A 239 -20.62 -5.01 -15.31
CA LEU A 239 -19.79 -3.92 -14.78
C LEU A 239 -19.83 -2.74 -15.77
N VAL A 240 -20.25 -1.57 -15.29
CA VAL A 240 -20.42 -0.35 -16.08
C VAL A 240 -19.56 0.77 -15.50
N HIS A 241 -18.74 1.42 -16.33
CA HIS A 241 -18.02 2.62 -15.91
C HIS A 241 -18.98 3.80 -15.81
N VAL A 242 -18.92 4.50 -14.69
CA VAL A 242 -19.77 5.68 -14.46
C VAL A 242 -19.31 6.85 -15.32
N ILE A 243 -18.00 6.95 -15.55
CA ILE A 243 -17.39 7.99 -16.37
C ILE A 243 -17.25 7.47 -17.81
N PRO A 244 -17.86 8.12 -18.82
CA PRO A 244 -17.72 7.71 -20.21
C PRO A 244 -16.26 7.61 -20.65
N LYS A 245 -15.93 6.57 -21.43
CA LYS A 245 -14.58 6.31 -21.97
C LYS A 245 -13.48 6.05 -20.92
N SER A 246 -13.80 6.00 -19.63
CA SER A 246 -12.88 5.54 -18.60
C SER A 246 -12.79 4.01 -18.58
N SER A 247 -11.66 3.51 -18.07
CA SER A 247 -11.39 2.08 -17.83
C SER A 247 -11.27 1.73 -16.35
N GLY A 248 -11.11 2.71 -15.48
CA GLY A 248 -10.97 2.52 -14.03
C GLY A 248 -12.26 2.77 -13.27
N LEU A 249 -12.11 3.02 -11.96
CA LEU A 249 -13.17 3.50 -11.09
C LEU A 249 -13.57 4.95 -11.41
N PRO A 250 -14.81 5.37 -11.11
CA PRO A 250 -15.88 4.60 -10.45
C PRO A 250 -16.68 3.71 -11.39
N ILE A 251 -17.14 2.57 -10.87
CA ILE A 251 -17.94 1.57 -11.60
C ILE A 251 -19.27 1.30 -10.88
N ARG A 252 -20.25 0.80 -11.63
CA ARG A 252 -21.46 0.16 -11.12
C ARG A 252 -21.42 -1.33 -11.45
N LEU A 253 -21.70 -2.17 -10.46
CA LEU A 253 -21.86 -3.60 -10.58
C LEU A 253 -23.34 -3.96 -10.47
N GLU A 254 -23.81 -4.84 -11.35
CA GLU A 254 -25.13 -5.46 -11.28
C GLU A 254 -24.96 -6.97 -11.47
N CYS A 255 -25.33 -7.77 -10.48
CA CYS A 255 -25.21 -9.23 -10.51
C CYS A 255 -26.59 -9.86 -10.52
N THR A 256 -26.76 -10.91 -11.32
CA THR A 256 -27.98 -11.74 -11.30
C THR A 256 -28.00 -12.72 -10.13
N GLY A 257 -26.82 -13.08 -9.60
CA GLY A 257 -26.64 -14.15 -8.61
C GLY A 257 -26.67 -15.55 -9.19
N ILE A 258 -26.90 -15.70 -10.50
CA ILE A 258 -26.93 -16.99 -11.20
C ILE A 258 -25.55 -17.18 -11.83
N LEU A 259 -24.73 -18.04 -11.23
CA LEU A 259 -23.39 -18.32 -11.71
C LEU A 259 -23.37 -19.56 -12.60
N PRO A 260 -22.51 -19.60 -13.64
CA PRO A 260 -22.15 -20.85 -14.29
C PRO A 260 -21.57 -21.83 -13.26
N GLU A 261 -21.85 -23.12 -13.42
CA GLU A 261 -21.27 -24.18 -12.57
C GLU A 261 -19.74 -24.20 -12.68
N ILE A 262 -19.22 -24.00 -13.90
CA ILE A 262 -17.79 -23.96 -14.19
C ILE A 262 -17.47 -22.69 -14.97
N VAL A 263 -16.41 -21.99 -14.57
CA VAL A 263 -15.85 -20.88 -15.34
C VAL A 263 -14.33 -21.01 -15.46
N ALA A 264 -13.79 -20.72 -16.64
CA ALA A 264 -12.35 -20.63 -16.82
C ALA A 264 -11.87 -19.20 -16.60
N LEU A 265 -10.86 -19.01 -15.75
CA LEU A 265 -10.22 -17.71 -15.52
C LEU A 265 -9.26 -17.39 -16.68
N PRO A 266 -9.50 -16.33 -17.47
CA PRO A 266 -8.63 -15.95 -18.58
C PRO A 266 -7.25 -15.47 -18.11
N ALA A 267 -6.24 -15.59 -18.97
CA ALA A 267 -4.85 -15.21 -18.67
C ALA A 267 -4.65 -13.69 -18.45
N ASP A 268 -5.51 -12.85 -19.04
CA ASP A 268 -5.46 -11.40 -18.97
C ASP A 268 -6.26 -10.82 -17.79
N VAL A 269 -6.98 -11.67 -17.05
CA VAL A 269 -7.71 -11.26 -15.84
C VAL A 269 -6.74 -11.26 -14.66
N PRO A 270 -6.73 -10.24 -13.78
CA PRO A 270 -5.86 -10.23 -12.61
C PRO A 270 -6.07 -11.45 -11.70
N SER A 271 -4.98 -12.10 -11.29
CA SER A 271 -5.01 -13.24 -10.37
C SER A 271 -5.77 -12.93 -9.07
N GLU A 272 -5.66 -11.69 -8.62
CA GLU A 272 -6.28 -11.15 -7.43
C GLU A 272 -7.82 -11.20 -7.48
N LEU A 273 -8.41 -11.17 -8.68
CA LEU A 273 -9.84 -11.43 -8.87
C LEU A 273 -10.18 -12.91 -8.71
N GLY A 274 -9.36 -13.80 -9.28
CA GLY A 274 -9.49 -15.23 -9.05
C GLY A 274 -9.44 -15.58 -7.56
N GLU A 275 -8.50 -14.98 -6.82
CA GLU A 275 -8.42 -15.15 -5.37
C GLU A 275 -9.65 -14.62 -4.64
N GLY A 276 -10.16 -13.45 -5.02
CA GLY A 276 -11.38 -12.88 -4.45
C GLY A 276 -12.61 -13.77 -4.67
N ILE A 277 -12.71 -14.41 -5.84
CA ILE A 277 -13.77 -15.37 -6.15
C ILE A 277 -13.61 -16.65 -5.32
N LEU A 278 -12.40 -17.21 -5.23
CA LEU A 278 -12.14 -18.41 -4.41
C LEU A 278 -12.46 -18.19 -2.93
N LEU A 279 -12.15 -17.00 -2.39
CA LEU A 279 -12.49 -16.63 -1.01
C LEU A 279 -14.01 -16.52 -0.78
N ALA A 280 -14.77 -16.15 -1.80
CA ALA A 280 -16.23 -16.01 -1.73
C ALA A 280 -16.99 -17.30 -2.08
N ALA A 281 -16.38 -18.21 -2.85
CA ALA A 281 -17.02 -19.38 -3.42
C ALA A 281 -17.73 -20.29 -2.41
N PRO A 282 -17.20 -20.57 -1.19
CA PRO A 282 -17.93 -21.40 -0.23
C PRO A 282 -19.21 -20.75 0.31
N LEU A 283 -19.43 -19.45 0.05
CA LEU A 283 -20.60 -18.68 0.48
C LEU A 283 -21.64 -18.51 -0.63
N TYR A 284 -21.40 -19.10 -1.81
CA TYR A 284 -22.35 -19.14 -2.91
C TYR A 284 -23.47 -20.15 -2.62
N ALA A 285 -24.59 -20.03 -3.34
CA ALA A 285 -25.76 -20.88 -3.12
C ALA A 285 -25.60 -22.31 -3.65
N ALA A 286 -24.69 -22.53 -4.60
CA ALA A 286 -24.46 -23.81 -5.27
C ALA A 286 -22.95 -24.07 -5.44
N PRO A 287 -22.55 -25.34 -5.63
CA PRO A 287 -21.17 -25.69 -5.98
C PRO A 287 -20.67 -24.90 -7.17
N PHE A 288 -19.39 -24.54 -7.12
CA PHE A 288 -18.75 -23.71 -8.13
C PHE A 288 -17.35 -24.23 -8.44
N VAL A 289 -16.99 -24.24 -9.72
CA VAL A 289 -15.66 -24.65 -10.18
C VAL A 289 -14.97 -23.50 -10.90
N LEU A 290 -13.79 -23.13 -10.41
CA LEU A 290 -12.90 -22.19 -11.09
C LEU A 290 -11.78 -22.97 -11.79
N ASP A 291 -11.77 -22.92 -13.13
CA ASP A 291 -10.70 -23.51 -13.94
C ASP A 291 -9.58 -22.51 -14.20
N LEU A 292 -8.40 -22.82 -13.67
CA LEU A 292 -7.20 -21.98 -13.74
C LEU A 292 -6.24 -22.43 -14.85
N VAL A 293 -6.64 -23.33 -15.76
CA VAL A 293 -5.73 -23.95 -16.75
C VAL A 293 -5.00 -22.93 -17.61
N ARG A 294 -5.66 -21.82 -17.93
CA ARG A 294 -5.13 -20.76 -18.81
C ARG A 294 -4.37 -19.67 -18.07
N HIS A 295 -4.38 -19.66 -16.74
CA HIS A 295 -3.87 -18.54 -15.97
C HIS A 295 -2.38 -18.73 -15.61
N PRO A 296 -1.48 -17.79 -15.97
CA PRO A 296 -0.05 -17.94 -15.72
C PRO A 296 0.29 -17.98 -14.22
N GLN A 297 -0.43 -17.23 -13.40
CA GLN A 297 -0.24 -17.16 -11.95
C GLN A 297 -1.09 -18.19 -11.17
N ARG A 298 -1.48 -19.32 -11.77
CA ARG A 298 -2.34 -20.33 -11.10
C ARG A 298 -1.76 -20.79 -9.76
N GLN A 299 -0.46 -21.08 -9.71
CA GLN A 299 0.18 -21.62 -8.51
C GLN A 299 0.19 -20.57 -7.40
N LEU A 300 0.46 -19.31 -7.75
CA LEU A 300 0.43 -18.19 -6.83
C LEU A 300 -0.94 -18.04 -6.15
N MET A 301 -2.03 -18.14 -6.93
CA MET A 301 -3.39 -18.06 -6.37
C MET A 301 -3.67 -19.22 -5.40
N LEU A 302 -3.29 -20.44 -5.78
CA LEU A 302 -3.48 -21.63 -4.94
C LEU A 302 -2.69 -21.52 -3.64
N ASP A 303 -1.39 -21.18 -3.72
CA ASP A 303 -0.50 -21.04 -2.56
C ASP A 303 -0.96 -19.93 -1.59
N ARG A 304 -1.71 -18.94 -2.08
CA ARG A 304 -2.21 -17.81 -1.29
C ARG A 304 -3.60 -18.07 -0.69
N THR A 305 -4.48 -18.78 -1.38
CA THR A 305 -5.89 -18.91 -0.98
C THR A 305 -6.22 -20.25 -0.34
N LEU A 306 -5.70 -21.36 -0.86
CA LEU A 306 -6.07 -22.71 -0.42
C LEU A 306 -5.74 -22.96 1.06
N PRO A 307 -4.54 -22.60 1.58
CA PRO A 307 -4.25 -22.79 3.00
C PRO A 307 -5.22 -22.06 3.93
N LEU A 308 -5.67 -20.86 3.54
CA LEU A 308 -6.62 -20.07 4.33
C LEU A 308 -8.02 -20.67 4.30
N LEU A 309 -8.48 -21.11 3.13
CA LEU A 309 -9.80 -21.72 2.95
C LEU A 309 -9.90 -23.08 3.66
N LEU A 310 -8.88 -23.93 3.53
CA LEU A 310 -8.82 -25.20 4.25
C LEU A 310 -8.78 -24.98 5.78
N ALA A 311 -7.98 -24.03 6.25
CA ALA A 311 -7.95 -23.65 7.66
C ALA A 311 -9.28 -23.04 8.14
N ALA A 312 -10.08 -22.50 7.21
CA ALA A 312 -11.41 -21.97 7.49
C ALA A 312 -12.53 -23.03 7.48
N GLY A 313 -12.19 -24.28 7.13
CA GLY A 313 -13.14 -25.39 7.02
C GLY A 313 -13.89 -25.46 5.69
N ALA A 314 -13.41 -24.80 4.64
CA ALA A 314 -14.02 -24.88 3.32
C ALA A 314 -13.87 -26.30 2.72
N ASP A 315 -14.93 -26.79 2.09
CA ASP A 315 -14.92 -28.02 1.31
C ASP A 315 -14.43 -27.72 -0.11
N ILE A 316 -13.16 -28.05 -0.37
CA ILE A 316 -12.45 -27.73 -1.60
C ILE A 316 -11.71 -28.96 -2.11
N ALA A 317 -11.91 -29.26 -3.40
CA ALA A 317 -11.15 -30.26 -4.14
C ALA A 317 -10.36 -29.58 -5.26
N VAL A 318 -9.10 -29.99 -5.43
CA VAL A 318 -8.23 -29.48 -6.50
C VAL A 318 -7.85 -30.65 -7.42
N GLU A 319 -8.29 -30.58 -8.67
CA GLU A 319 -8.00 -31.57 -9.70
C GLU A 319 -7.23 -30.90 -10.84
N GLY A 320 -5.90 -31.01 -10.82
CA GLY A 320 -5.03 -30.34 -11.76
C GLY A 320 -5.13 -28.82 -11.64
N SER A 321 -5.80 -28.17 -12.60
CA SER A 321 -6.03 -26.72 -12.61
C SER A 321 -7.44 -26.31 -12.18
N ARG A 322 -8.33 -27.26 -11.91
CA ARG A 322 -9.71 -27.00 -11.51
C ARG A 322 -9.82 -27.00 -10.00
N VAL A 323 -10.43 -25.94 -9.47
CA VAL A 323 -10.72 -25.80 -8.05
C VAL A 323 -12.23 -25.87 -7.88
N SER A 324 -12.69 -27.00 -7.34
CA SER A 324 -14.10 -27.23 -7.02
C SER A 324 -14.35 -26.84 -5.57
N VAL A 325 -15.36 -25.99 -5.35
CA VAL A 325 -15.71 -25.47 -4.03
C VAL A 325 -17.18 -25.75 -3.75
N ALA A 326 -17.46 -26.45 -2.66
CA ALA A 326 -18.82 -26.69 -2.21
C ALA A 326 -19.28 -25.58 -1.24
N PRO A 327 -20.58 -25.23 -1.23
CA PRO A 327 -21.14 -24.31 -0.24
C PRO A 327 -21.01 -24.87 1.17
N GLY A 328 -20.63 -24.04 2.13
CA GLY A 328 -20.48 -24.48 3.50
C GLY A 328 -20.23 -23.36 4.50
N PRO A 329 -20.46 -23.61 5.79
CA PRO A 329 -20.10 -22.66 6.84
C PRO A 329 -18.58 -22.50 6.89
N LEU A 330 -18.13 -21.26 7.04
CA LEU A 330 -16.71 -20.92 7.22
C LEU A 330 -16.48 -20.36 8.62
N ARG A 331 -15.29 -20.60 9.16
CA ARG A 331 -14.79 -19.87 10.32
C ARG A 331 -13.44 -19.27 9.98
N PRO A 332 -13.18 -17.98 10.25
CA PRO A 332 -11.88 -17.40 9.98
C PRO A 332 -10.79 -18.17 10.75
N PRO A 333 -9.63 -18.46 10.12
CA PRO A 333 -8.52 -19.10 10.80
C PRO A 333 -8.09 -18.31 12.04
N GLY A 334 -7.71 -19.03 13.10
CA GLY A 334 -7.15 -18.40 14.30
C GLY A 334 -5.83 -17.68 14.01
N GLN A 335 -5.49 -16.68 14.81
CA GLN A 335 -4.31 -15.86 14.59
C GLN A 335 -3.00 -16.68 14.48
N SER A 336 -2.84 -17.73 15.29
CA SER A 336 -1.64 -18.58 15.28
C SER A 336 -1.41 -19.28 13.93
N ALA A 337 -2.45 -19.45 13.12
CA ALA A 337 -2.33 -20.02 11.79
C ALA A 337 -1.73 -19.04 10.77
N LEU A 338 -1.78 -17.73 11.04
CA LEU A 338 -1.41 -16.69 10.09
C LEU A 338 0.09 -16.39 10.12
N PRO A 339 0.75 -16.27 8.95
CA PRO A 339 2.15 -15.95 8.88
C PRO A 339 2.40 -14.47 9.21
N MET A 340 3.61 -14.16 9.66
CA MET A 340 4.12 -12.78 9.70
C MET A 340 4.27 -12.21 8.28
N GLU A 341 4.28 -10.88 8.15
CA GLU A 341 4.49 -10.18 6.88
C GLU A 341 5.93 -10.39 6.36
N PRO A 342 6.15 -11.18 5.29
CA PRO A 342 7.50 -11.50 4.83
C PRO A 342 8.27 -10.26 4.37
N GLU A 343 7.61 -9.31 3.71
CA GLU A 343 8.25 -8.10 3.19
C GLU A 343 8.95 -7.31 4.29
N LEU A 344 8.21 -6.94 5.33
CA LEU A 344 8.77 -6.23 6.48
C LEU A 344 9.78 -7.11 7.24
N ALA A 345 9.45 -8.38 7.46
CA ALA A 345 10.28 -9.27 8.26
C ALA A 345 11.67 -9.49 7.64
N LEU A 346 11.78 -9.64 6.32
CA LEU A 346 13.07 -9.81 5.65
C LEU A 346 13.99 -8.59 5.83
N PHE A 347 13.45 -7.37 5.73
CA PHE A 347 14.23 -6.15 6.00
C PHE A 347 14.70 -6.06 7.45
N LEU A 348 13.85 -6.47 8.41
CA LEU A 348 14.24 -6.49 9.82
C LEU A 348 15.29 -7.57 10.10
N LEU A 349 15.13 -8.77 9.55
CA LEU A 349 16.10 -9.87 9.67
C LEU A 349 17.45 -9.53 9.01
N ALA A 350 17.47 -8.60 8.03
CA ALA A 350 18.70 -8.13 7.39
C ALA A 350 19.51 -7.13 8.23
N LEU A 351 18.94 -6.52 9.28
CA LEU A 351 19.63 -5.52 10.11
C LEU A 351 21.01 -5.97 10.64
N PRO A 352 21.22 -7.24 11.06
CA PRO A 352 22.53 -7.68 11.54
C PRO A 352 23.63 -7.61 10.47
N LEU A 353 23.30 -7.65 9.17
CA LEU A 353 24.29 -7.47 8.11
C LEU A 353 24.81 -6.02 8.07
N ALA A 354 23.97 -5.05 8.45
CA ALA A 354 24.35 -3.64 8.49
C ALA A 354 24.98 -3.21 9.82
N LEU A 355 24.44 -3.72 10.95
CA LEU A 355 24.78 -3.24 12.31
C LEU A 355 25.53 -4.25 13.18
N ALA A 356 25.72 -5.51 12.73
CA ALA A 356 26.04 -6.66 13.60
C ALA A 356 24.96 -6.91 14.67
N GLY A 357 25.13 -7.93 15.52
CA GLY A 357 24.17 -8.29 16.58
C GLY A 357 23.16 -9.35 16.17
N GLU A 358 21.93 -9.28 16.69
CA GLU A 358 20.89 -10.29 16.48
C GLU A 358 19.48 -9.69 16.36
N VAL A 359 18.65 -10.35 15.57
CA VAL A 359 17.21 -10.08 15.45
C VAL A 359 16.44 -11.36 15.71
N ARG A 360 15.41 -11.28 16.56
CA ARG A 360 14.41 -12.33 16.78
C ARG A 360 13.02 -11.78 16.47
N LEU A 361 12.37 -12.40 15.50
CA LEU A 361 10.98 -12.12 15.15
C LEU A 361 10.12 -13.29 15.62
N GLU A 362 9.15 -13.01 16.49
CA GLU A 362 8.17 -14.01 16.95
C GLU A 362 6.96 -14.03 16.02
N GLY A 363 6.48 -15.23 15.70
CA GLY A 363 5.39 -15.51 14.78
C GLY A 363 5.75 -16.62 13.79
N ARG A 364 4.73 -17.15 13.14
CA ARG A 364 4.89 -18.21 12.14
C ARG A 364 5.44 -17.64 10.83
N TRP A 365 6.40 -18.34 10.22
CA TRP A 365 6.90 -17.98 8.90
C TRP A 365 6.03 -18.53 7.77
N SER A 366 5.91 -17.78 6.67
CA SER A 366 5.20 -18.24 5.47
C SER A 366 5.99 -19.34 4.75
N GLN A 367 5.30 -20.44 4.42
CA GLN A 367 5.88 -21.53 3.62
C GLN A 367 5.78 -21.30 2.11
N GLN A 368 5.31 -20.12 1.69
CA GLN A 368 5.19 -19.78 0.28
C GLN A 368 6.57 -19.72 -0.40
N PRO A 369 6.67 -20.13 -1.68
CA PRO A 369 7.94 -20.13 -2.42
C PRO A 369 8.68 -18.79 -2.37
N GLN A 370 7.95 -17.68 -2.46
CA GLN A 370 8.49 -16.31 -2.43
C GLN A 370 9.14 -16.00 -1.08
N ALA A 371 8.48 -16.32 0.03
CA ALA A 371 9.00 -16.09 1.37
C ALA A 371 10.26 -16.94 1.63
N LEU A 372 10.27 -18.19 1.17
CA LEU A 372 11.44 -19.06 1.24
C LEU A 372 12.60 -18.55 0.36
N ALA A 373 12.30 -17.98 -0.81
CA ALA A 373 13.30 -17.32 -1.66
C ALA A 373 13.97 -16.13 -0.95
N GLY A 374 13.19 -15.35 -0.19
CA GLY A 374 13.71 -14.27 0.65
C GLY A 374 14.68 -14.75 1.74
N LEU A 375 14.40 -15.87 2.42
CA LEU A 375 15.33 -16.42 3.40
C LEU A 375 16.63 -16.91 2.75
N ARG A 376 16.54 -17.61 1.61
CA ARG A 376 17.71 -18.04 0.82
C ARG A 376 18.56 -16.85 0.38
N LEU A 377 17.92 -15.74 0.03
CA LEU A 377 18.62 -14.49 -0.27
C LEU A 377 19.43 -14.03 0.94
N LEU A 378 18.84 -13.92 2.13
CA LEU A 378 19.56 -13.48 3.33
C LEU A 378 20.73 -14.41 3.70
N GLU A 379 20.54 -15.73 3.59
CA GLU A 379 21.59 -16.73 3.81
C GLU A 379 22.77 -16.52 2.84
N SER A 380 22.48 -16.23 1.55
CA SER A 380 23.53 -15.96 0.54
C SER A 380 24.36 -14.69 0.83
N PHE A 381 23.83 -13.76 1.62
CA PHE A 381 24.53 -12.57 2.10
C PHE A 381 25.29 -12.81 3.42
N GLY A 382 25.31 -14.05 3.94
CA GLY A 382 26.09 -14.42 5.12
C GLY A 382 25.33 -14.26 6.44
N LEU A 383 24.00 -14.43 6.42
CA LEU A 383 23.17 -14.45 7.61
C LEU A 383 22.91 -15.92 8.05
N ASP A 384 23.21 -16.22 9.32
CA ASP A 384 22.78 -17.46 9.96
C ASP A 384 21.32 -17.30 10.40
N LEU A 385 20.43 -18.08 9.79
CA LEU A 385 19.00 -18.10 10.12
C LEU A 385 18.64 -19.35 10.94
N LEU A 386 18.15 -19.15 12.16
CA LEU A 386 17.55 -20.21 12.97
C LEU A 386 16.02 -20.10 12.91
N ARG A 387 15.40 -21.09 12.25
CA ARG A 387 13.95 -21.19 12.10
C ARG A 387 13.37 -22.09 13.19
N MET A 388 12.41 -21.56 13.94
CA MET A 388 11.55 -22.30 14.86
C MET A 388 10.12 -22.28 14.31
N GLU A 389 9.21 -23.03 14.94
CA GLU A 389 7.80 -23.07 14.54
C GLU A 389 7.14 -21.67 14.59
N ASP A 390 7.38 -20.95 15.69
CA ASP A 390 6.79 -19.62 15.97
C ASP A 390 7.84 -18.51 16.13
N ALA A 391 9.03 -18.66 15.55
CA ALA A 391 10.03 -17.59 15.53
C ALA A 391 11.11 -17.79 14.46
N ILE A 392 11.73 -16.69 14.05
CA ILE A 392 12.99 -16.71 13.29
C ILE A 392 14.01 -15.83 14.01
N CYS A 393 15.22 -16.36 14.17
CA CYS A 393 16.38 -15.62 14.64
C CYS A 393 17.39 -15.44 13.51
N ALA A 394 17.97 -14.25 13.43
CA ALA A 394 18.97 -13.84 12.45
C ALA A 394 20.21 -13.28 13.16
N ARG A 395 21.38 -13.74 12.76
CA ARG A 395 22.69 -13.23 13.21
C ARG A 395 23.71 -13.32 12.07
N PRO A 396 24.78 -12.51 12.04
CA PRO A 396 25.84 -12.67 11.04
C PRO A 396 26.52 -14.03 11.20
N ALA A 397 26.83 -14.68 10.07
CA ALA A 397 27.61 -15.90 10.06
C ALA A 397 29.03 -15.64 10.61
N ALA A 398 29.60 -16.64 11.29
CA ALA A 398 30.93 -16.52 11.89
C ALA A 398 32.07 -16.38 10.87
N ARG A 399 31.85 -16.76 9.60
CA ARG A 399 32.83 -16.66 8.51
C ARG A 399 32.41 -15.56 7.54
N ALA A 400 33.37 -14.74 7.13
CA ALA A 400 33.16 -13.75 6.08
C ALA A 400 32.78 -14.45 4.77
N VAL A 401 31.56 -14.19 4.28
CA VAL A 401 31.11 -14.64 2.96
C VAL A 401 31.48 -13.57 1.96
N ASN A 402 32.23 -13.94 0.91
CA ASN A 402 32.53 -13.03 -0.18
C ASN A 402 31.27 -12.92 -1.05
N VAL A 403 30.43 -11.94 -0.74
CA VAL A 403 29.10 -11.82 -1.34
C VAL A 403 29.22 -11.43 -2.81
N ARG A 404 28.88 -12.37 -3.69
CA ARG A 404 28.58 -12.11 -5.10
C ARG A 404 27.22 -12.72 -5.41
N LEU A 405 26.18 -11.88 -5.40
CA LEU A 405 24.88 -12.31 -5.89
C LEU A 405 24.85 -12.13 -7.41
N ALA A 406 25.16 -13.19 -8.17
CA ALA A 406 25.07 -13.16 -9.63
C ALA A 406 23.60 -13.14 -10.08
N GLU A 407 22.73 -13.89 -9.40
CA GLU A 407 21.32 -14.06 -9.75
C GLU A 407 20.45 -14.09 -8.47
N LEU A 408 19.21 -13.61 -8.59
CA LEU A 408 18.23 -13.71 -7.51
C LEU A 408 17.76 -15.17 -7.35
N PRO A 409 17.41 -15.62 -6.13
CA PRO A 409 16.86 -16.95 -5.93
C PRO A 409 15.60 -17.16 -6.79
N ARG A 410 15.42 -18.40 -7.27
CA ARG A 410 14.18 -18.78 -7.97
C ARG A 410 12.95 -18.41 -7.13
N ASP A 411 11.92 -17.93 -7.82
CA ASP A 411 10.63 -17.48 -7.27
C ASP A 411 10.71 -16.19 -6.42
N PHE A 412 11.84 -15.48 -6.44
CA PHE A 412 11.96 -14.18 -5.77
C PHE A 412 11.09 -13.12 -6.46
N PRO A 413 10.18 -12.44 -5.73
CA PRO A 413 9.30 -11.43 -6.34
C PRO A 413 10.06 -10.22 -6.87
N SER A 414 9.71 -9.74 -8.06
CA SER A 414 10.25 -8.50 -8.61
C SER A 414 9.91 -7.29 -7.75
N GLU A 415 8.74 -7.26 -7.11
CA GLU A 415 8.35 -6.20 -6.16
C GLU A 415 9.29 -6.11 -4.94
N TRP A 416 9.99 -7.19 -4.58
CA TRP A 416 10.91 -7.23 -3.45
C TRP A 416 12.35 -6.87 -3.81
N THR A 417 12.60 -6.46 -5.06
CA THR A 417 13.92 -6.00 -5.56
C THR A 417 14.63 -4.97 -4.68
N PRO A 418 13.96 -4.04 -3.97
CA PRO A 418 14.65 -3.10 -3.09
C PRO A 418 15.53 -3.78 -2.04
N LEU A 419 15.17 -4.98 -1.56
CA LEU A 419 15.94 -5.72 -0.56
C LEU A 419 17.33 -6.17 -1.07
N PRO A 420 17.46 -6.99 -2.14
CA PRO A 420 18.76 -7.42 -2.64
C PRO A 420 19.63 -6.23 -3.09
N VAL A 421 19.03 -5.17 -3.63
CA VAL A 421 19.76 -3.93 -3.97
C VAL A 421 20.29 -3.24 -2.72
N ALA A 422 19.49 -3.13 -1.65
CA ALA A 422 19.95 -2.56 -0.38
C ALA A 422 21.07 -3.38 0.26
N LEU A 423 20.98 -4.71 0.20
CA LEU A 423 22.02 -5.61 0.71
C LEU A 423 23.33 -5.45 -0.07
N ALA A 424 23.27 -5.40 -1.40
CA ALA A 424 24.43 -5.13 -2.25
C ALA A 424 25.02 -3.74 -1.96
N ALA A 425 24.18 -2.73 -1.74
CA ALA A 425 24.61 -1.39 -1.35
C ALA A 425 25.31 -1.37 0.01
N CYS A 426 24.77 -2.07 1.01
CA CYS A 426 25.41 -2.23 2.33
C CYS A 426 26.79 -2.87 2.20
N ALA A 427 26.90 -3.96 1.42
CA ALA A 427 28.16 -4.64 1.16
C ALA A 427 29.18 -3.73 0.47
N ALA A 428 28.77 -2.93 -0.53
CA ALA A 428 29.65 -1.97 -1.20
C ALA A 428 30.08 -0.82 -0.27
N LEU A 429 29.18 -0.36 0.61
CA LEU A 429 29.48 0.69 1.58
C LEU A 429 30.43 0.21 2.68
N GLN A 430 30.36 -1.05 3.10
CA GLN A 430 31.28 -1.64 4.08
C GLN A 430 32.63 -2.03 3.44
N ASN A 431 32.61 -2.76 2.34
CA ASN A 431 33.79 -3.43 1.76
C ASN A 431 34.40 -2.70 0.56
N GLY A 432 33.78 -1.62 0.10
CA GLY A 432 34.23 -0.81 -1.04
C GLY A 432 33.77 -1.30 -2.41
N LYS A 433 33.42 -2.58 -2.57
CA LYS A 433 32.87 -3.17 -3.80
C LYS A 433 31.83 -4.24 -3.51
N ALA A 434 30.79 -4.32 -4.34
CA ALA A 434 29.83 -5.44 -4.36
C ALA A 434 29.25 -5.63 -5.76
N ALA A 435 28.82 -6.84 -6.09
CA ALA A 435 28.07 -7.10 -7.33
C ALA A 435 26.61 -6.66 -7.15
N LEU A 436 26.05 -5.99 -8.17
CA LEU A 436 24.63 -5.69 -8.22
C LEU A 436 23.86 -6.94 -8.69
N PRO A 437 22.73 -7.29 -8.07
CA PRO A 437 21.91 -8.42 -8.53
C PRO A 437 21.39 -8.16 -9.96
N ALA A 438 21.41 -9.17 -10.81
CA ALA A 438 20.72 -9.11 -12.08
C ALA A 438 19.20 -9.04 -11.85
N LEU A 439 18.54 -8.05 -12.45
CA LEU A 439 17.09 -7.98 -12.44
C LEU A 439 16.51 -9.06 -13.37
N PRO A 440 15.40 -9.71 -13.00
CA PRO A 440 14.71 -10.64 -13.90
C PRO A 440 14.34 -9.94 -15.22
N PRO A 441 14.44 -10.62 -16.38
CA PRO A 441 14.08 -10.05 -17.67
C PRO A 441 12.65 -9.48 -17.73
N GLU A 442 11.74 -10.09 -16.98
CA GLU A 442 10.33 -9.72 -16.83
C GLU A 442 10.05 -8.60 -15.82
N ALA A 443 11.09 -8.04 -15.18
CA ALA A 443 10.93 -6.95 -14.23
C ALA A 443 10.43 -5.68 -14.93
N ASP A 444 9.60 -4.90 -14.22
CA ASP A 444 9.13 -3.60 -14.70
C ASP A 444 10.33 -2.68 -14.98
N PRO A 445 10.45 -2.08 -16.19
CA PRO A 445 11.50 -1.11 -16.50
C PRO A 445 11.63 0.04 -15.49
N ALA A 446 10.55 0.39 -14.79
CA ALA A 446 10.58 1.37 -13.71
C ALA A 446 11.56 0.96 -12.61
N ILE A 447 11.61 -0.32 -12.23
CA ILE A 447 12.48 -0.85 -11.15
C ILE A 447 13.94 -0.54 -11.43
N ALA A 448 14.39 -0.65 -12.69
CA ALA A 448 15.77 -0.33 -13.05
C ALA A 448 16.11 1.16 -12.84
N THR A 449 15.15 2.04 -13.14
CA THR A 449 15.28 3.49 -12.94
C THR A 449 15.28 3.86 -11.46
N GLU A 450 14.39 3.23 -10.69
CA GLU A 450 14.30 3.40 -9.23
C GLU A 450 15.57 2.90 -8.53
N MET A 451 16.11 1.76 -8.97
CA MET A 451 17.38 1.21 -8.50
C MET A 451 18.53 2.19 -8.72
N LEU A 452 18.66 2.77 -9.92
CA LEU A 452 19.71 3.76 -10.20
C LEU A 452 19.54 5.01 -9.33
N SER A 453 18.30 5.46 -9.14
CA SER A 453 17.95 6.59 -8.28
C SER A 453 18.33 6.33 -6.81
N PHE A 454 18.03 5.13 -6.30
CA PHE A 454 18.43 4.66 -4.97
C PHE A 454 19.95 4.65 -4.79
N LEU A 455 20.68 4.02 -5.73
CA LEU A 455 22.14 3.92 -5.68
C LEU A 455 22.78 5.31 -5.61
N ASN A 456 22.27 6.25 -6.41
CA ASN A 456 22.71 7.64 -6.36
C ASN A 456 22.44 8.29 -4.99
N ALA A 457 21.26 8.06 -4.39
CA ALA A 457 20.88 8.60 -3.09
C ALA A 457 21.76 8.09 -1.94
N VAL A 458 22.24 6.84 -2.00
CA VAL A 458 23.16 6.27 -1.00
C VAL A 458 24.65 6.56 -1.30
N GLY A 459 24.93 7.25 -2.41
CA GLY A 459 26.28 7.64 -2.82
C GLY A 459 27.09 6.48 -3.40
N LEU A 460 26.44 5.63 -4.18
CA LEU A 460 27.03 4.55 -4.94
C LEU A 460 26.84 4.78 -6.45
N GLU A 461 27.72 4.20 -7.24
CA GLU A 461 27.62 4.11 -8.69
C GLU A 461 28.06 2.75 -9.20
N THR A 462 27.65 2.43 -10.42
CA THR A 462 28.09 1.22 -11.12
C THR A 462 29.37 1.51 -11.88
N ALA A 463 30.46 0.84 -11.52
CA ALA A 463 31.71 0.83 -12.27
C ALA A 463 31.64 -0.13 -13.48
N ASP A 464 32.65 -0.04 -14.34
CA ASP A 464 32.84 -0.96 -15.47
C ASP A 464 32.84 -2.42 -14.97
N GLY A 465 31.98 -3.26 -15.58
CA GLY A 465 31.78 -4.65 -15.19
C GLY A 465 30.68 -4.92 -14.16
N GLY A 466 29.81 -3.93 -13.87
CA GLY A 466 28.58 -4.13 -13.10
C GLY A 466 28.75 -4.17 -11.57
N ASN A 467 29.94 -3.82 -11.08
CA ASN A 467 30.21 -3.71 -9.65
C ASN A 467 29.85 -2.33 -9.12
N LEU A 468 29.32 -2.28 -7.89
CA LEU A 468 29.06 -1.05 -7.15
C LEU A 468 30.35 -0.52 -6.52
N CYS A 469 30.56 0.79 -6.61
CA CYS A 469 31.62 1.51 -5.91
C CYS A 469 31.08 2.79 -5.25
N LYS A 470 31.84 3.31 -4.28
CA LYS A 470 31.50 4.56 -3.57
C LYS A 470 31.75 5.77 -4.46
N LYS A 471 30.76 6.66 -4.54
CA LYS A 471 30.95 8.00 -5.09
C LYS A 471 31.84 8.85 -4.20
N THR A 472 32.61 9.74 -4.82
CA THR A 472 33.41 10.76 -4.14
C THR A 472 32.55 11.77 -3.38
N GLN A 473 31.33 12.06 -3.86
CA GLN A 473 30.39 12.99 -3.23
C GLN A 473 29.00 12.37 -3.10
N LEU A 474 28.37 12.56 -1.95
CA LEU A 474 27.00 12.15 -1.68
C LEU A 474 26.03 13.21 -2.20
N ALA A 475 24.88 12.78 -2.74
CA ALA A 475 23.79 13.70 -3.02
C ALA A 475 23.28 14.30 -1.69
N LEU A 476 23.36 15.62 -1.54
CA LEU A 476 22.84 16.34 -0.38
C LEU A 476 21.31 16.53 -0.44
N THR A 477 20.71 16.27 -1.61
CA THR A 477 19.27 16.43 -1.82
C THR A 477 18.49 15.28 -1.19
N PRO A 478 17.39 15.58 -0.48
CA PRO A 478 16.46 14.56 -0.02
C PRO A 478 15.98 13.69 -1.16
N TRP A 479 16.02 12.36 -0.96
CA TRP A 479 15.49 11.42 -1.94
C TRP A 479 14.03 11.12 -1.61
N ASN A 480 13.15 11.23 -2.60
CA ASN A 480 11.76 10.78 -2.49
C ASN A 480 11.71 9.33 -2.99
N THR A 481 11.40 8.40 -2.10
CA THR A 481 11.32 6.98 -2.43
C THR A 481 10.01 6.69 -3.18
N PRO A 482 10.02 5.87 -4.23
CA PRO A 482 8.82 5.59 -5.03
C PRO A 482 7.89 4.57 -4.36
N THR A 483 8.41 3.69 -3.49
CA THR A 483 7.61 2.69 -2.77
C THR A 483 8.06 2.58 -1.30
N PRO A 484 7.24 2.00 -0.41
CA PRO A 484 7.61 1.75 0.98
C PRO A 484 8.87 0.88 1.12
N LEU A 485 9.04 -0.11 0.25
CA LEU A 485 10.19 -1.02 0.27
C LEU A 485 11.50 -0.30 -0.08
N TRP A 486 11.45 0.70 -0.96
CA TRP A 486 12.61 1.57 -1.21
C TRP A 486 12.96 2.46 0.00
N ALA A 487 11.98 2.88 0.79
CA ALA A 487 12.25 3.58 2.04
C ALA A 487 12.87 2.65 3.09
N LEU A 488 12.44 1.37 3.17
CA LEU A 488 13.10 0.36 4.00
C LEU A 488 14.53 0.06 3.54
N ALA A 489 14.75 -0.02 2.23
CA ALA A 489 16.09 -0.14 1.63
C ALA A 489 17.00 1.03 2.00
N LEU A 490 16.47 2.26 1.96
CA LEU A 490 17.19 3.45 2.37
C LEU A 490 17.52 3.43 3.87
N ALA A 491 16.59 3.00 4.71
CA ALA A 491 16.78 2.83 6.14
C ALA A 491 17.87 1.78 6.45
N LEU A 492 17.87 0.66 5.74
CA LEU A 492 18.91 -0.37 5.88
C LEU A 492 20.29 0.16 5.43
N ALA A 493 20.38 0.85 4.30
CA ALA A 493 21.63 1.47 3.85
C ALA A 493 22.11 2.56 4.83
N ALA A 494 21.20 3.33 5.42
CA ALA A 494 21.51 4.35 6.42
C ALA A 494 22.04 3.78 7.74
N CYS A 495 21.78 2.49 8.02
CA CYS A 495 22.42 1.79 9.12
C CYS A 495 23.93 1.63 8.90
N VAL A 496 24.40 1.54 7.65
CA VAL A 496 25.83 1.49 7.31
C VAL A 496 26.41 2.89 7.12
N ARG A 497 25.65 3.79 6.46
CA ARG A 497 26.07 5.16 6.17
C ARG A 497 25.02 6.16 6.67
N PRO A 498 25.17 6.71 7.88
CA PRO A 498 24.17 7.61 8.45
C PRO A 498 24.07 8.96 7.72
N HIS A 499 23.04 9.73 8.06
CA HIS A 499 22.73 11.07 7.54
C HIS A 499 22.19 11.12 6.11
N ILE A 500 21.61 10.02 5.63
CA ILE A 500 20.86 9.99 4.38
C ILE A 500 19.52 10.70 4.59
N LYS A 501 19.12 11.54 3.62
CA LYS A 501 17.91 12.37 3.71
C LYS A 501 16.76 11.74 2.92
N LEU A 502 15.65 11.47 3.59
CA LEU A 502 14.40 10.99 3.01
C LEU A 502 13.39 12.15 2.92
N GLY A 503 12.88 12.44 1.72
CA GLY A 503 11.96 13.55 1.49
C GLY A 503 10.49 13.23 1.78
N ASN A 504 10.08 11.96 1.72
CA ASN A 504 8.70 11.51 1.90
C ASN A 504 8.56 10.36 2.92
N PRO A 505 8.94 10.54 4.20
CA PRO A 505 8.87 9.48 5.21
C PRO A 505 7.46 8.90 5.41
N GLY A 506 6.42 9.64 5.04
CA GLY A 506 5.02 9.20 5.11
C GLY A 506 4.74 7.94 4.31
N ILE A 507 5.44 7.70 3.19
CA ILE A 507 5.18 6.54 2.32
C ILE A 507 5.26 5.18 3.03
N VAL A 508 6.02 5.08 4.13
CA VAL A 508 6.13 3.82 4.87
C VAL A 508 4.83 3.47 5.61
N THR A 509 3.89 4.40 5.79
CA THR A 509 2.57 4.09 6.39
C THR A 509 1.76 3.10 5.56
N ASP A 510 1.99 3.06 4.25
CA ASP A 510 1.34 2.13 3.33
C ASP A 510 1.76 0.68 3.59
N LEU A 511 2.91 0.47 4.24
CA LEU A 511 3.41 -0.84 4.66
C LEU A 511 3.31 -1.04 6.18
N TYR A 512 3.92 -0.17 6.98
CA TYR A 512 3.95 -0.28 8.44
C TYR A 512 4.07 1.10 9.12
N PRO A 513 2.96 1.71 9.59
CA PRO A 513 2.97 3.04 10.20
C PRO A 513 3.90 3.21 11.40
N ALA A 514 4.13 2.15 12.18
CA ALA A 514 5.01 2.19 13.34
C ALA A 514 6.51 2.01 13.02
N PHE A 515 6.88 1.86 11.74
CA PHE A 515 8.25 1.57 11.32
C PHE A 515 9.26 2.60 11.83
N TRP A 516 9.01 3.90 11.64
CA TRP A 516 9.98 4.92 12.06
C TRP A 516 10.17 5.00 13.57
N ALA A 517 9.12 4.70 14.35
CA ALA A 517 9.23 4.60 15.81
C ALA A 517 10.11 3.41 16.22
N LEU A 518 9.98 2.27 15.53
CA LEU A 518 10.84 1.10 15.71
C LEU A 518 12.29 1.42 15.33
N TYR A 519 12.49 1.99 14.14
CA TYR A 519 13.80 2.29 13.57
C TYR A 519 14.61 3.29 14.42
N ASN A 520 13.97 4.37 14.90
CA ASN A 520 14.62 5.37 15.74
C ASN A 520 14.95 4.84 17.16
N ALA A 521 14.33 3.74 17.58
CA ALA A 521 14.57 3.11 18.87
C ALA A 521 15.63 1.99 18.82
N LEU A 522 16.25 1.74 17.65
CA LEU A 522 17.41 0.87 17.53
C LEU A 522 18.57 1.35 18.43
N PRO A 523 19.42 0.45 18.96
CA PRO A 523 19.55 -0.97 18.60
C PRO A 523 18.60 -1.93 19.33
N ALA A 524 18.01 -1.50 20.45
CA ALA A 524 17.19 -2.34 21.32
C ALA A 524 15.87 -1.62 21.63
N PRO A 525 14.94 -1.55 20.66
CA PRO A 525 13.66 -0.91 20.87
C PRO A 525 12.94 -1.60 22.02
N ALA A 526 12.50 -0.81 23.01
CA ALA A 526 11.71 -1.36 24.10
C ALA A 526 10.49 -2.06 23.51
N ALA A 527 10.26 -3.31 23.90
CA ALA A 527 8.99 -3.97 23.66
C ALA A 527 7.92 -3.10 24.34
N LYS A 528 7.24 -2.24 23.58
CA LYS A 528 6.05 -1.57 24.10
C LYS A 528 5.09 -2.69 24.46
N ALA A 529 4.91 -2.93 25.75
CA ALA A 529 3.80 -3.73 26.23
C ALA A 529 2.54 -3.17 25.57
N ALA A 530 1.88 -4.00 24.78
CA ALA A 530 0.57 -3.68 24.26
C ALA A 530 -0.33 -3.31 25.45
N GLY A 531 -0.79 -2.05 25.48
CA GLY A 531 -1.90 -1.62 26.33
C GLY A 531 -1.65 -1.64 27.85
N ALA A 532 -0.81 -0.75 28.37
CA ALA A 532 -1.05 -0.18 29.69
C ALA A 532 -0.66 1.31 29.67
N ARG A 533 -1.60 2.17 29.27
CA ARG A 533 -1.65 3.47 29.94
C ARG A 533 -1.85 3.14 31.42
N PRO A 534 -1.10 3.71 32.38
CA PRO A 534 -1.57 3.69 33.76
C PRO A 534 -2.99 4.22 33.71
N ALA A 535 -3.93 3.49 34.31
CA ALA A 535 -5.32 3.92 34.39
C ALA A 535 -5.30 5.38 34.79
N ALA A 536 -5.69 6.27 33.87
CA ALA A 536 -5.98 7.62 34.24
C ALA A 536 -7.12 7.46 35.24
N ASP A 537 -6.84 7.79 36.50
CA ASP A 537 -7.82 7.84 37.58
C ASP A 537 -9.14 8.30 36.97
N GLU A 538 -10.15 7.44 37.02
CA GLU A 538 -11.51 7.83 36.72
C GLU A 538 -11.82 9.00 37.64
N ARG A 539 -11.62 10.22 37.14
CA ARG A 539 -12.20 11.40 37.74
C ARG A 539 -13.69 11.19 37.61
N VAL A 540 -14.26 10.65 38.69
CA VAL A 540 -15.68 10.58 38.97
C VAL A 540 -16.28 11.90 38.51
N ARG A 541 -16.95 11.87 37.35
CA ARG A 541 -17.71 13.01 36.88
C ARG A 541 -18.86 13.17 37.87
N ARG A 542 -18.67 14.03 38.87
CA ARG A 542 -19.76 14.55 39.70
C ARG A 542 -20.79 15.12 38.73
N ARG A 543 -21.95 14.46 38.63
CA ARG A 543 -23.15 15.03 38.02
C ARG A 543 -23.47 16.29 38.80
N VAL A 544 -23.23 17.46 38.21
CA VAL A 544 -23.84 18.69 38.66
C VAL A 544 -25.25 18.70 38.08
N THR A 545 -26.24 18.40 38.91
CA THR A 545 -27.64 18.68 38.63
C THR A 545 -27.82 20.20 38.68
N THR A 546 -27.89 20.84 37.53
CA THR A 546 -28.41 22.21 37.43
C THR A 546 -29.93 22.12 37.30
N ASP A 547 -30.64 22.34 38.41
CA ASP A 547 -32.05 22.72 38.39
C ASP A 547 -32.15 24.13 37.81
N ILE A 548 -32.41 24.22 36.50
CA ILE A 548 -32.90 25.45 35.89
C ILE A 548 -34.16 25.06 35.12
N ALA A 549 -35.30 25.31 35.75
CA ALA A 549 -36.61 25.20 35.14
C ALA A 549 -36.72 26.22 34.00
N ALA A 550 -36.91 25.72 32.77
CA ALA A 550 -37.29 26.55 31.64
C ALA A 550 -38.76 26.95 31.77
N HIS A 551 -39.01 28.21 32.12
CA HIS A 551 -40.34 28.81 32.06
C HIS A 551 -40.74 28.99 30.59
N ILE A 552 -41.70 28.19 30.12
CA ILE A 552 -42.37 28.35 28.83
C ILE A 552 -43.48 29.41 29.02
N PRO A 553 -43.49 30.53 28.27
CA PRO A 553 -44.61 31.46 28.31
C PRO A 553 -45.84 30.83 27.65
N LYS A 554 -47.01 30.95 28.30
CA LYS A 554 -48.29 30.48 27.76
C LYS A 554 -48.72 31.34 26.56
N PRO A 555 -49.42 30.77 25.57
CA PRO A 555 -50.02 31.52 24.47
C PRO A 555 -51.23 32.34 24.97
N ASP A 556 -51.31 33.59 24.52
CA ASP A 556 -52.47 34.46 24.75
C ASP A 556 -53.64 34.02 23.87
N ASP A 557 -54.75 33.66 24.53
CA ASP A 557 -56.07 33.56 23.94
C ASP A 557 -56.62 34.98 23.76
N GLU A 558 -56.66 35.49 22.53
CA GLU A 558 -57.59 36.55 22.17
C GLU A 558 -58.53 36.12 21.04
N ARG A 559 -59.79 36.47 21.29
CA ARG A 559 -61.01 35.95 20.69
C ARG A 559 -61.28 36.58 19.33
N ILE A 560 -62.00 35.79 18.55
CA ILE A 560 -62.90 36.19 17.48
C ILE A 560 -63.81 37.35 17.95
N GLU A 561 -63.76 38.46 17.22
CA GLU A 561 -64.93 39.16 16.66
C GLU A 561 -64.62 39.61 15.24
#